data_AF-A0A6A5AUS6-F1
#
_entry.id   AF-A0A6A5AUS6-F1
#
_cell.length_a   1.000
_cell.length_b   1.000
_cell.length_c   1.000
_cell.angle_alpha   90.00
_cell.angle_beta   90.00
_cell.angle_gamma   90.00
#
_symmetry.space_group_name_H-M   'P 1'
#
loop_
_entity.id
_entity.type
_entity.pdbx_description
1 polymer ?
#
loop_
_entity_poly.entity_id
_entity_poly.type
_entity_poly.pdbx_seq_one_letter_code
_entity_poly.pdbx_strand_id
1 'polypeptide(L)'
;MDYPAASPEVISVGSIDTRGYVTGSSSLGPSTVGDLKPDISAPGSLIRSAVRSDDDSLWFRSGTSMAAAHVSGAIALYLSANKDATYDHVYTALAKNVDTDTLFPSDKTCGGIPNTQYPNNVYGYGLLNIFKAATAPPPKCTTWFDNSEVSWKDIKAAPKLTADECCDECHNTPNCNAFTFTQDNGGTCWLKAVFGEFRHKYKEGSKSARVLHPINPPTICGTLEENTDYPGNDITSTSQTSADAGCGDCKATSG
;
A
#
# COMPACT_ATOMS: atom_id res chain seq x y z
N MET A 1 -5.90 -17.20 1.43
CA MET A 1 -6.35 -16.41 0.27
C MET A 1 -5.50 -16.77 -0.95
N ASP A 2 -6.07 -16.92 -2.16
CA ASP A 2 -5.35 -17.41 -3.36
C ASP A 2 -5.33 -16.37 -4.51
N TYR A 3 -4.56 -16.65 -5.56
CA TYR A 3 -4.43 -15.77 -6.72
C TYR A 3 -5.77 -15.60 -7.47
N PRO A 4 -6.03 -14.41 -8.05
CA PRO A 4 -5.13 -13.25 -8.14
C PRO A 4 -5.08 -12.37 -6.89
N ALA A 5 -6.03 -12.53 -5.96
CA ALA A 5 -6.15 -11.66 -4.79
C ALA A 5 -5.03 -11.86 -3.74
N ALA A 6 -4.28 -12.96 -3.81
CA ALA A 6 -3.05 -13.16 -3.07
C ALA A 6 -1.87 -12.28 -3.54
N SER A 7 -1.93 -11.67 -4.73
CA SER A 7 -0.84 -10.86 -5.25
C SER A 7 -0.58 -9.61 -4.40
N PRO A 8 0.69 -9.24 -4.12
CA PRO A 8 1.01 -7.97 -3.46
C PRO A 8 0.71 -6.75 -4.34
N GLU A 9 0.58 -6.95 -5.65
CA GLU A 9 0.34 -5.88 -6.64
C GLU A 9 -1.13 -5.53 -6.85
N VAL A 10 -2.03 -6.12 -6.05
CA VAL A 10 -3.48 -5.85 -6.12
C VAL A 10 -4.06 -5.46 -4.77
N ILE A 11 -5.11 -4.64 -4.81
CA ILE A 11 -5.99 -4.38 -3.67
C ILE A 11 -7.04 -5.47 -3.62
N SER A 12 -6.86 -6.40 -2.69
CA SER A 12 -7.80 -7.46 -2.35
C SER A 12 -8.84 -6.97 -1.34
N VAL A 13 -10.09 -7.39 -1.54
CA VAL A 13 -11.23 -6.85 -0.82
C VAL A 13 -12.03 -7.94 -0.13
N GLY A 14 -12.14 -7.85 1.20
CA GLY A 14 -13.02 -8.66 2.02
C GLY A 14 -14.48 -8.20 1.92
N SER A 15 -15.43 -9.12 2.13
CA SER A 15 -16.86 -8.84 2.07
C SER A 15 -17.49 -8.92 3.44
N ILE A 16 -18.15 -7.83 3.85
CA ILE A 16 -18.88 -7.74 5.12
C ILE A 16 -20.38 -7.52 4.93
N ASP A 17 -21.17 -7.85 5.97
CA ASP A 17 -22.59 -7.51 6.07
C ASP A 17 -22.83 -6.13 6.72
N THR A 18 -24.09 -5.72 6.77
CA THR A 18 -24.51 -4.41 7.31
C THR A 18 -24.28 -4.25 8.82
N ARG A 19 -23.96 -5.33 9.53
CA ARG A 19 -23.65 -5.33 10.97
C ARG A 19 -22.15 -5.40 11.23
N GLY A 20 -21.32 -5.35 10.19
CA GLY A 20 -19.87 -5.41 10.31
C GLY A 20 -19.30 -6.84 10.42
N TYR A 21 -20.10 -7.88 10.17
CA TYR A 21 -19.59 -9.26 10.16
C TYR A 21 -18.97 -9.60 8.82
N VAL A 22 -17.83 -10.28 8.84
CA VAL A 22 -17.29 -10.97 7.66
C VAL A 22 -18.29 -12.00 7.12
N THR A 23 -18.57 -11.93 5.82
CA THR A 23 -19.51 -12.84 5.14
C THR A 23 -18.86 -14.20 4.88
N GLY A 24 -19.68 -15.27 4.81
CA GLY A 24 -19.19 -16.63 4.50
C GLY A 24 -18.51 -16.76 3.13
N SER A 25 -18.81 -15.87 2.19
CA SER A 25 -18.15 -15.77 0.87
C SER A 25 -16.79 -15.06 0.92
N SER A 26 -16.45 -14.39 2.01
CA SER A 26 -15.17 -13.69 2.14
C SER A 26 -14.06 -14.71 2.40
N SER A 27 -13.11 -14.80 1.47
CA SER A 27 -11.88 -15.53 1.72
C SER A 27 -11.06 -14.81 2.78
N LEU A 28 -10.39 -15.59 3.63
CA LEU A 28 -9.54 -15.07 4.70
C LEU A 28 -8.07 -15.25 4.33
N GLY A 29 -7.25 -14.39 4.92
CA GLY A 29 -5.80 -14.51 4.87
C GLY A 29 -5.26 -15.56 5.84
N PRO A 30 -3.93 -15.66 5.92
CA PRO A 30 -2.97 -14.96 5.06
C PRO A 30 -3.06 -15.39 3.59
N SER A 31 -2.34 -14.71 2.71
CA SER A 31 -2.14 -15.16 1.33
C SER A 31 -1.44 -16.53 1.30
N THR A 32 -1.41 -17.19 0.14
CA THR A 32 -0.67 -18.45 -0.06
C THR A 32 0.82 -18.33 0.22
N VAL A 33 1.37 -17.11 0.21
CA VAL A 33 2.79 -16.80 0.53
C VAL A 33 2.98 -16.19 1.92
N GLY A 34 1.91 -16.08 2.73
CA GLY A 34 1.98 -15.64 4.12
C GLY A 34 1.69 -14.16 4.37
N ASP A 35 1.44 -13.38 3.32
CA ASP A 35 1.19 -11.94 3.43
C ASP A 35 -0.19 -11.64 4.05
N LEU A 36 -0.29 -10.45 4.66
CA LEU A 36 -1.55 -9.89 5.12
C LEU A 36 -2.53 -9.75 3.95
N LYS A 37 -3.63 -10.49 3.99
CA LYS A 37 -4.78 -10.36 3.07
C LYS A 37 -6.09 -10.67 3.82
N PRO A 38 -7.25 -10.13 3.42
CA PRO A 38 -7.41 -9.09 2.41
C PRO A 38 -6.74 -7.77 2.85
N ASP A 39 -6.62 -6.80 1.94
CA ASP A 39 -6.01 -5.50 2.30
C ASP A 39 -7.03 -4.63 3.03
N ILE A 40 -8.27 -4.58 2.54
CA ILE A 40 -9.38 -3.85 3.17
C ILE A 40 -10.68 -4.65 3.03
N SER A 41 -11.71 -4.23 3.76
CA SER A 41 -13.05 -4.80 3.67
C SER A 41 -14.07 -3.76 3.20
N ALA A 42 -15.12 -4.22 2.53
CA ALA A 42 -16.22 -3.37 2.08
C ALA A 42 -17.56 -4.12 2.12
N PRO A 43 -18.70 -3.39 2.08
CA PRO A 43 -20.02 -4.01 2.03
C PRO A 43 -20.17 -4.93 0.82
N GLY A 44 -20.45 -6.19 1.07
CA GLY A 44 -20.62 -7.21 0.04
C GLY A 44 -21.81 -8.13 0.27
N SER A 45 -22.62 -7.91 1.31
CA SER A 45 -23.85 -8.68 1.55
C SER A 45 -25.10 -7.87 1.21
N LEU A 46 -26.02 -8.47 0.46
CA LEU A 46 -27.32 -7.89 0.10
C LEU A 46 -27.17 -6.48 -0.49
N ILE A 47 -26.24 -6.34 -1.44
CA ILE A 47 -26.00 -5.11 -2.17
C ILE A 47 -27.00 -5.02 -3.33
N ARG A 48 -27.80 -3.96 -3.32
CA ARG A 48 -28.75 -3.67 -4.40
C ARG A 48 -28.01 -3.05 -5.58
N SER A 49 -28.10 -3.66 -6.76
CA SER A 49 -27.45 -3.14 -7.97
C SER A 49 -28.27 -3.45 -9.23
N ALA A 50 -27.88 -2.84 -10.33
CA ALA A 50 -28.45 -3.06 -11.65
C ALA A 50 -28.27 -4.51 -12.12
N VAL A 51 -29.25 -5.00 -12.88
CA VAL A 51 -29.21 -6.32 -13.50
C VAL A 51 -29.63 -6.23 -14.96
N ARG A 52 -29.19 -7.19 -15.77
CA ARG A 52 -29.38 -7.18 -17.24
C ARG A 52 -30.82 -7.43 -17.73
N SER A 53 -31.82 -7.54 -16.84
CA SER A 53 -33.17 -7.92 -17.25
C SER A 53 -33.89 -6.83 -18.02
N ASP A 54 -33.74 -5.57 -17.59
CA ASP A 54 -34.23 -4.35 -18.25
C ASP A 54 -33.54 -3.11 -17.64
N ASP A 55 -33.87 -1.92 -18.14
CA ASP A 55 -33.20 -0.66 -17.81
C ASP A 55 -33.47 -0.16 -16.37
N ASP A 56 -34.53 -0.62 -15.72
CA ASP A 56 -34.96 -0.17 -14.40
C ASP A 56 -34.80 -1.25 -13.31
N SER A 57 -34.42 -2.46 -13.71
CA SER A 57 -34.34 -3.62 -12.84
C SER A 57 -33.17 -3.54 -11.87
N LEU A 58 -33.48 -3.76 -10.60
CA LEU A 58 -32.51 -3.81 -9.50
C LEU A 58 -32.67 -5.10 -8.71
N TRP A 59 -31.55 -5.73 -8.33
CA TRP A 59 -31.54 -6.97 -7.57
C TRP A 59 -30.51 -6.94 -6.44
N PHE A 60 -30.77 -7.69 -5.38
CA PHE A 60 -29.82 -7.85 -4.28
C PHE A 60 -28.87 -9.02 -4.55
N ARG A 61 -27.58 -8.75 -4.58
CA ARG A 61 -26.54 -9.79 -4.66
C ARG A 61 -25.55 -9.68 -3.51
N SER A 62 -24.90 -10.81 -3.24
CA SER A 62 -23.88 -10.91 -2.20
C SER A 62 -22.62 -11.55 -2.76
N GLY A 63 -21.47 -11.15 -2.25
CA GLY A 63 -20.17 -11.69 -2.56
C GLY A 63 -19.07 -10.64 -2.52
N THR A 64 -17.81 -11.10 -2.49
CA THR A 64 -16.63 -10.25 -2.66
C THR A 64 -16.62 -9.52 -3.99
N SER A 65 -17.30 -10.02 -5.03
CA SER A 65 -17.48 -9.28 -6.28
C SER A 65 -18.21 -7.93 -6.08
N MET A 66 -19.20 -7.88 -5.18
CA MET A 66 -19.92 -6.64 -4.86
C MET A 66 -19.04 -5.71 -4.04
N ALA A 67 -18.30 -6.25 -3.07
CA ALA A 67 -17.36 -5.48 -2.26
C ALA A 67 -16.21 -4.89 -3.11
N ALA A 68 -15.65 -5.67 -4.04
CA ALA A 68 -14.60 -5.22 -4.95
C ALA A 68 -15.09 -4.12 -5.90
N ALA A 69 -16.33 -4.23 -6.41
CA ALA A 69 -16.95 -3.17 -7.21
C ALA A 69 -17.14 -1.87 -6.38
N HIS A 70 -17.52 -2.00 -5.11
CA HIS A 70 -17.64 -0.87 -4.19
C HIS A 70 -16.28 -0.17 -4.00
N VAL A 71 -15.21 -0.92 -3.73
CA VAL A 71 -13.85 -0.37 -3.62
C VAL A 71 -13.37 0.26 -4.93
N SER A 72 -13.69 -0.34 -6.08
CA SER A 72 -13.32 0.20 -7.40
C SER A 72 -13.94 1.58 -7.64
N GLY A 73 -15.23 1.75 -7.31
CA GLY A 73 -15.90 3.05 -7.38
C GLY A 73 -15.32 4.07 -6.40
N ALA A 74 -14.94 3.63 -5.20
CA ALA A 74 -14.25 4.47 -4.22
C ALA A 74 -12.87 4.93 -4.70
N ILE A 75 -12.08 4.04 -5.31
CA ILE A 75 -10.79 4.40 -5.92
C ILE A 75 -10.99 5.44 -7.02
N ALA A 76 -12.02 5.29 -7.87
CA ALA A 76 -12.33 6.30 -8.88
C ALA A 76 -12.64 7.68 -8.25
N LEU A 77 -13.37 7.73 -7.13
CA LEU A 77 -13.60 8.97 -6.38
C LEU A 77 -12.28 9.55 -5.84
N TYR A 78 -11.42 8.72 -5.23
CA TYR A 78 -10.12 9.16 -4.73
C TYR A 78 -9.25 9.78 -5.85
N LEU A 79 -9.14 9.09 -6.99
CA LEU A 79 -8.37 9.55 -8.15
C LEU A 79 -8.97 10.80 -8.80
N SER A 80 -10.29 10.99 -8.72
CA SER A 80 -10.93 12.22 -9.21
C SER A 80 -10.47 13.46 -8.43
N ALA A 81 -10.18 13.29 -7.14
CA ALA A 81 -9.66 14.34 -6.26
C ALA A 81 -8.11 14.43 -6.29
N ASN A 82 -7.42 13.31 -6.55
CA ASN A 82 -5.96 13.18 -6.53
C ASN A 82 -5.45 12.60 -7.85
N LYS A 83 -5.44 13.40 -8.92
CA LYS A 83 -5.22 12.91 -10.29
C LYS A 83 -3.84 12.30 -10.54
N ASP A 84 -2.82 12.75 -9.80
CA ASP A 84 -1.44 12.28 -9.93
C ASP A 84 -1.10 11.17 -8.91
N ALA A 85 -2.12 10.63 -8.22
CA ALA A 85 -1.91 9.57 -7.24
C ALA A 85 -1.50 8.25 -7.93
N THR A 86 -0.32 7.76 -7.56
CA THR A 86 0.14 6.42 -7.95
C THR A 86 -0.62 5.32 -7.19
N TYR A 87 -0.43 4.06 -7.61
CA TYR A 87 -0.97 2.89 -6.88
C TYR A 87 -0.67 2.94 -5.38
N ASP A 88 0.57 3.23 -4.99
CA ASP A 88 0.98 3.27 -3.59
C ASP A 88 0.27 4.38 -2.80
N HIS A 89 -0.04 5.52 -3.43
CA HIS A 89 -0.84 6.57 -2.81
C HIS A 89 -2.26 6.07 -2.54
N VAL A 90 -2.90 5.46 -3.54
CA VAL A 90 -4.25 4.92 -3.41
C VAL A 90 -4.29 3.86 -2.33
N TYR A 91 -3.44 2.83 -2.44
CA TYR A 91 -3.36 1.72 -1.48
C TYR A 91 -3.19 2.25 -0.06
N THR A 92 -2.21 3.13 0.14
CA THR A 92 -1.88 3.66 1.46
C THR A 92 -2.97 4.56 2.01
N ALA A 93 -3.56 5.41 1.18
CA ALA A 93 -4.64 6.30 1.59
C ALA A 93 -5.86 5.49 2.04
N LEU A 94 -6.23 4.43 1.31
CA LEU A 94 -7.32 3.56 1.72
C LEU A 94 -6.99 2.80 3.01
N ALA A 95 -5.80 2.19 3.10
CA ALA A 95 -5.39 1.39 4.25
C ALA A 95 -5.27 2.20 5.57
N LYS A 96 -4.79 3.46 5.49
CA LYS A 96 -4.62 4.32 6.67
C LYS A 96 -5.92 5.01 7.12
N ASN A 97 -6.96 5.04 6.28
CA ASN A 97 -8.20 5.78 6.53
C ASN A 97 -9.42 4.86 6.54
N VAL A 98 -9.31 3.73 7.21
CA VAL A 98 -10.39 2.75 7.42
C VAL A 98 -11.14 2.99 8.73
N ASP A 99 -12.34 2.43 8.83
CA ASP A 99 -13.08 2.27 10.08
C ASP A 99 -12.86 0.87 10.65
N THR A 100 -12.56 0.76 11.94
CA THR A 100 -12.33 -0.52 12.63
C THR A 100 -13.26 -0.74 13.81
N ASP A 101 -13.82 0.34 14.35
CA ASP A 101 -14.79 0.38 15.45
C ASP A 101 -16.18 -0.11 15.06
N THR A 102 -16.50 -0.08 13.76
CA THR A 102 -17.77 -0.58 13.20
C THR A 102 -17.75 -2.05 12.82
N LEU A 103 -16.58 -2.70 12.90
CA LEU A 103 -16.40 -4.10 12.54
C LEU A 103 -16.69 -5.01 13.73
N PHE A 104 -17.48 -6.07 13.49
CA PHE A 104 -17.77 -7.03 14.53
C PHE A 104 -16.64 -8.07 14.62
N PRO A 105 -16.05 -8.31 15.80
CA PRO A 105 -14.99 -9.31 15.95
C PRO A 105 -15.50 -10.69 15.51
N SER A 106 -14.95 -11.22 14.42
CA SER A 106 -15.29 -12.57 13.95
C SER A 106 -14.70 -13.60 14.90
N ASP A 107 -15.42 -14.66 15.27
CA ASP A 107 -14.85 -15.74 16.10
C ASP A 107 -13.62 -16.44 15.45
N LYS A 108 -13.32 -16.14 14.20
CA LYS A 108 -12.17 -16.63 13.46
C LYS A 108 -10.94 -15.78 13.72
N THR A 109 -9.85 -16.42 14.11
CA THR A 109 -8.51 -15.84 14.11
C THR A 109 -7.68 -16.51 13.00
N CYS A 110 -6.95 -15.71 12.23
CA CYS A 110 -6.19 -16.20 11.07
C CYS A 110 -4.75 -15.68 11.12
N GLY A 111 -3.78 -16.59 11.00
CA GLY A 111 -2.35 -16.24 11.06
C GLY A 111 -1.86 -15.78 12.44
N GLY A 112 -2.52 -16.19 13.52
CA GLY A 112 -2.09 -15.87 14.90
C GLY A 112 -2.35 -14.43 15.36
N ILE A 113 -2.97 -13.59 14.52
CA ILE A 113 -3.34 -12.21 14.85
C ILE A 113 -4.74 -12.21 15.48
N PRO A 114 -4.94 -11.57 16.65
CA PRO A 114 -6.27 -11.37 17.21
C PRO A 114 -7.20 -10.64 16.24
N ASN A 115 -8.45 -11.07 16.14
CA ASN A 115 -9.48 -10.46 15.30
C ASN A 115 -9.85 -9.02 15.70
N THR A 116 -9.45 -8.56 16.88
CA THR A 116 -9.61 -7.20 17.40
C THR A 116 -8.40 -6.31 17.14
N GLN A 117 -7.28 -6.88 16.69
CA GLN A 117 -6.09 -6.15 16.30
C GLN A 117 -6.12 -5.87 14.81
N TYR A 118 -5.71 -4.68 14.39
CA TYR A 118 -5.63 -4.30 12.99
C TYR A 118 -4.20 -3.88 12.61
N PRO A 119 -3.75 -4.17 11.38
CA PRO A 119 -4.44 -5.00 10.40
C PRO A 119 -4.50 -6.49 10.82
N ASN A 120 -5.44 -7.25 10.25
CA ASN A 120 -5.54 -8.70 10.44
C ASN A 120 -5.99 -9.44 9.17
N ASN A 121 -5.85 -10.76 9.19
CA ASN A 121 -6.18 -11.63 8.06
C ASN A 121 -7.69 -11.89 7.86
N VAL A 122 -8.56 -11.17 8.57
CA VAL A 122 -10.02 -11.28 8.41
C VAL A 122 -10.56 -10.06 7.67
N TYR A 123 -10.20 -8.88 8.16
CA TYR A 123 -10.72 -7.60 7.68
C TYR A 123 -9.69 -6.75 6.92
N GLY A 124 -8.42 -7.17 6.92
CA GLY A 124 -7.31 -6.36 6.43
C GLY A 124 -7.02 -5.22 7.39
N TYR A 125 -6.75 -4.03 6.85
CA TYR A 125 -6.62 -2.81 7.64
C TYR A 125 -7.95 -2.41 8.29
N GLY A 126 -9.09 -2.68 7.65
CA GLY A 126 -10.42 -2.36 8.18
C GLY A 126 -11.47 -2.13 7.10
N LEU A 127 -12.61 -1.54 7.47
CA LEU A 127 -13.67 -1.14 6.56
C LEU A 127 -13.28 0.12 5.79
N LEU A 128 -13.34 0.08 4.47
CA LEU A 128 -13.14 1.25 3.61
C LEU A 128 -13.97 2.45 4.07
N ASN A 129 -13.32 3.58 4.32
CA ASN A 129 -13.96 4.88 4.47
C ASN A 129 -13.40 5.87 3.43
N ILE A 130 -14.08 5.95 2.28
CA ILE A 130 -13.62 6.77 1.16
C ILE A 130 -13.64 8.26 1.48
N PHE A 131 -14.56 8.72 2.34
CA PHE A 131 -14.61 10.12 2.74
C PHE A 131 -13.36 10.50 3.55
N LYS A 132 -12.97 9.68 4.54
CA LYS A 132 -11.73 9.88 5.29
C LYS A 132 -10.51 9.83 4.36
N ALA A 133 -10.45 8.85 3.47
CA ALA A 133 -9.32 8.70 2.55
C ALA A 133 -9.19 9.89 1.57
N ALA A 134 -10.28 10.35 0.97
CA ALA A 134 -10.25 11.41 -0.04
C ALA A 134 -10.08 12.82 0.54
N THR A 135 -10.37 13.02 1.84
CA THR A 135 -10.20 14.32 2.51
C THR A 135 -8.92 14.41 3.34
N ALA A 136 -8.23 13.30 3.57
CA ALA A 136 -6.93 13.28 4.21
C ALA A 136 -5.83 13.87 3.29
N PRO A 137 -4.77 14.47 3.86
CA PRO A 137 -3.57 14.79 3.09
C PRO A 137 -3.00 13.54 2.39
N PRO A 138 -2.45 13.68 1.18
CA PRO A 138 -1.81 12.55 0.50
C PRO A 138 -0.74 11.89 1.39
N PRO A 139 -0.66 10.55 1.41
CA PRO A 139 0.32 9.86 2.24
C PRO A 139 1.74 10.14 1.74
N LYS A 140 2.65 10.50 2.66
CA LYS A 140 4.08 10.70 2.35
C LYS A 140 4.89 9.42 2.32
N CYS A 141 4.40 8.34 2.93
CA CYS A 141 5.06 7.05 2.97
C CYS A 141 4.05 5.93 2.85
N THR A 142 4.48 4.79 2.32
CA THR A 142 3.71 3.55 2.22
C THR A 142 3.18 3.09 3.59
N THR A 143 2.34 2.04 3.57
CA THR A 143 2.09 1.24 4.77
C THR A 143 3.38 0.56 5.26
N TRP A 144 3.34 0.12 6.51
CA TRP A 144 4.45 -0.56 7.16
C TRP A 144 4.68 -1.96 6.59
N PHE A 145 5.94 -2.28 6.32
CA PHE A 145 6.44 -3.64 6.19
C PHE A 145 6.96 -4.07 7.55
N ASP A 146 6.19 -4.90 8.26
CA ASP A 146 6.59 -5.44 9.56
C ASP A 146 7.67 -6.52 9.41
N ASN A 147 8.53 -6.63 10.42
CA ASN A 147 9.68 -7.53 10.46
C ASN A 147 10.57 -7.46 9.22
N SER A 148 10.74 -6.25 8.68
CA SER A 148 11.38 -6.03 7.40
C SER A 148 12.47 -4.98 7.53
N GLU A 149 13.69 -5.33 7.13
CA GLU A 149 14.82 -4.42 6.99
C GLU A 149 15.14 -4.20 5.51
N VAL A 150 15.15 -2.93 5.10
CA VAL A 150 15.57 -2.54 3.76
C VAL A 150 17.06 -2.84 3.61
N SER A 151 17.44 -3.58 2.57
CA SER A 151 18.80 -4.13 2.42
C SER A 151 19.82 -3.12 1.85
N TRP A 152 19.42 -1.86 1.71
CA TRP A 152 20.23 -0.78 1.15
C TRP A 152 21.07 -0.05 2.21
N LYS A 153 22.11 0.65 1.76
CA LYS A 153 23.04 1.36 2.63
C LYS A 153 22.35 2.51 3.38
N ASP A 154 22.62 2.58 4.68
CA ASP A 154 22.22 3.69 5.51
C ASP A 154 22.96 4.98 5.13
N ILE A 155 22.20 6.04 4.90
CA ILE A 155 22.74 7.38 4.68
C ILE A 155 22.73 8.21 5.97
N LYS A 156 21.85 7.87 6.91
CA LYS A 156 21.74 8.53 8.22
C LYS A 156 21.07 7.60 9.23
N ALA A 157 21.57 7.60 10.45
CA ALA A 157 20.87 7.03 11.61
C ALA A 157 20.30 8.18 12.44
N ALA A 158 18.97 8.22 12.60
CA ALA A 158 18.27 9.21 13.39
C ALA A 158 17.72 8.54 14.68
N PRO A 159 18.39 8.68 15.83
CA PRO A 159 17.97 8.06 17.08
C PRO A 159 16.90 8.89 17.80
N LYS A 160 16.20 8.25 18.75
CA LYS A 160 15.15 8.81 19.62
C LYS A 160 13.92 9.32 18.86
N LEU A 161 13.58 8.65 17.77
CA LEU A 161 12.35 8.89 17.03
C LEU A 161 11.37 7.74 17.25
N THR A 162 10.09 8.04 17.15
CA THR A 162 9.02 7.05 17.00
C THR A 162 8.95 6.56 15.56
N ALA A 163 8.28 5.42 15.34
CA ALA A 163 8.10 4.89 14.00
C ALA A 163 7.40 5.90 13.07
N ASP A 164 6.38 6.61 13.56
CA ASP A 164 5.62 7.56 12.74
C ASP A 164 6.46 8.78 12.32
N GLU A 165 7.42 9.20 13.16
CA GLU A 165 8.34 10.31 12.86
C GLU A 165 9.39 9.95 11.80
N CYS A 166 9.71 8.66 11.61
CA CYS A 166 10.69 8.24 10.61
C CYS A 166 10.29 8.64 9.18
N CYS A 167 8.99 8.67 8.88
CA CYS A 167 8.50 9.04 7.56
C CYS A 167 8.83 10.50 7.24
N ASP A 168 8.52 11.41 8.16
CA ASP A 168 8.80 12.84 7.99
C ASP A 168 10.31 13.11 7.99
N GLU A 169 11.07 12.44 8.85
CA GLU A 169 12.53 12.57 8.90
C GLU A 169 13.18 12.13 7.58
N CYS A 170 12.74 10.99 7.02
CA CYS A 170 13.22 10.54 5.70
C CYS A 170 12.79 11.52 4.61
N HIS A 171 11.52 11.92 4.58
CA HIS A 171 11.02 12.87 3.59
C HIS A 171 11.83 14.18 3.59
N ASN A 172 12.23 14.68 4.76
CA ASN A 172 13.03 15.90 4.89
C ASN A 172 14.54 15.69 4.73
N THR A 173 15.01 14.45 4.59
CA THR A 173 16.43 14.13 4.41
C THR A 173 16.76 13.98 2.92
N PRO A 174 17.72 14.76 2.39
CA PRO A 174 18.16 14.62 1.00
C PRO A 174 18.60 13.19 0.65
N ASN A 175 18.14 12.70 -0.49
CA ASN A 175 18.37 11.34 -1.02
C ASN A 175 17.76 10.20 -0.19
N CYS A 176 16.94 10.48 0.82
CA CYS A 176 16.22 9.42 1.54
C CYS A 176 14.91 9.09 0.80
N ASN A 177 14.71 7.81 0.51
CA ASN A 177 13.47 7.32 -0.10
C ASN A 177 12.95 6.01 0.53
N ALA A 178 13.65 5.48 1.53
CA ALA A 178 13.15 4.44 2.41
C ALA A 178 13.84 4.51 3.76
N PHE A 179 13.29 3.83 4.75
CA PHE A 179 13.90 3.70 6.05
C PHE A 179 13.52 2.39 6.73
N THR A 180 14.34 2.00 7.71
CA THR A 180 14.04 0.89 8.63
C THR A 180 14.06 1.44 10.05
N PHE A 181 12.98 1.25 10.79
CA PHE A 181 12.87 1.56 12.20
C PHE A 181 13.23 0.32 13.04
N THR A 182 14.05 0.51 14.07
CA THR A 182 14.36 -0.50 15.09
C THR A 182 14.21 0.11 16.49
N GLN A 183 14.12 -0.76 17.51
CA GLN A 183 14.08 -0.32 18.92
C GLN A 183 15.46 0.08 19.49
N ASP A 184 16.49 0.15 18.65
CA ASP A 184 17.83 0.53 19.08
C ASP A 184 17.81 1.96 19.64
N ASN A 185 18.52 2.18 20.76
CA ASN A 185 18.60 3.48 21.46
C ASN A 185 17.24 4.09 21.84
N GLY A 186 16.22 3.27 22.09
CA GLY A 186 14.86 3.74 22.39
C GLY A 186 14.06 4.14 21.15
N GLY A 187 14.49 3.71 19.97
CA GLY A 187 13.89 4.01 18.67
C GLY A 187 14.91 4.65 17.74
N THR A 188 15.30 3.98 16.66
CA THR A 188 16.22 4.52 15.65
C THR A 188 15.65 4.33 14.26
N CYS A 189 15.60 5.41 13.48
CA CYS A 189 15.29 5.39 12.06
C CYS A 189 16.60 5.31 11.25
N TRP A 190 16.82 4.18 10.60
CA TRP A 190 17.91 3.95 9.67
C TRP A 190 17.47 4.37 8.27
N LEU A 191 17.78 5.62 7.93
CA LEU A 191 17.41 6.27 6.68
C LEU A 191 18.29 5.77 5.53
N LYS A 192 17.68 5.48 4.38
CA LYS A 192 18.33 4.80 3.27
C LYS A 192 18.04 5.49 1.94
N ALA A 193 19.04 5.42 1.07
CA ALA A 193 18.92 5.71 -0.34
C ALA A 193 18.80 4.39 -1.10
N VAL A 194 17.64 4.17 -1.71
CA VAL A 194 17.29 3.00 -2.52
C VAL A 194 17.38 3.40 -3.99
N PHE A 195 18.23 2.75 -4.75
CA PHE A 195 18.37 2.98 -6.19
C PHE A 195 17.79 1.74 -6.90
N GLY A 196 16.62 1.87 -7.52
CA GLY A 196 15.93 0.74 -8.17
C GLY A 196 15.02 -0.06 -7.22
N GLU A 197 15.09 -1.39 -7.30
CA GLU A 197 14.16 -2.28 -6.60
C GLU A 197 14.20 -2.12 -5.08
N PHE A 198 13.00 -2.11 -4.49
CA PHE A 198 12.84 -2.14 -3.04
C PHE A 198 13.14 -3.55 -2.49
N ARG A 199 14.40 -3.80 -2.18
CA ARG A 199 14.85 -5.05 -1.56
C ARG A 199 14.82 -4.95 -0.06
N HIS A 200 14.14 -5.89 0.56
CA HIS A 200 14.09 -6.03 2.00
C HIS A 200 14.30 -7.49 2.40
N LYS A 201 14.73 -7.68 3.64
CA LYS A 201 14.96 -8.99 4.24
C LYS A 201 14.24 -9.07 5.58
N TYR A 202 13.87 -10.29 5.97
CA TYR A 202 13.26 -10.51 7.26
C TYR A 202 14.22 -10.10 8.39
N LYS A 203 13.75 -9.23 9.28
CA LYS A 203 14.41 -8.84 10.52
C LYS A 203 13.34 -8.60 11.57
N GLU A 204 13.24 -9.52 12.51
CA GLU A 204 12.24 -9.48 13.57
C GLU A 204 12.31 -8.18 14.38
N GLY A 205 11.13 -7.61 14.70
CA GLY A 205 10.99 -6.39 15.47
C GLY A 205 11.31 -5.09 14.72
N SER A 206 11.79 -5.17 13.48
CA SER A 206 11.99 -4.00 12.63
C SER A 206 10.73 -3.66 11.84
N LYS A 207 10.57 -2.38 11.47
CA LYS A 207 9.50 -1.92 10.59
C LYS A 207 10.09 -1.05 9.49
N SER A 208 9.68 -1.23 8.25
CA SER A 208 10.18 -0.41 7.14
C SER A 208 9.05 0.23 6.34
N ALA A 209 9.35 1.35 5.67
CA ALA A 209 8.45 1.96 4.71
C ALA A 209 9.25 2.72 3.63
N ARG A 210 8.61 2.97 2.49
CA ARG A 210 9.13 3.81 1.41
C ARG A 210 8.52 5.20 1.51
N VAL A 211 9.29 6.23 1.17
CA VAL A 211 8.76 7.59 0.96
C VAL A 211 8.16 7.66 -0.43
N LEU A 212 6.93 8.16 -0.51
CA LEU A 212 6.20 8.46 -1.74
C LEU A 212 6.58 9.87 -2.18
N HIS A 213 6.98 10.03 -3.45
CA HIS A 213 7.47 11.29 -4.02
C HIS A 213 8.48 12.02 -3.11
N PRO A 214 9.69 11.46 -2.88
CA PRO A 214 10.69 12.13 -2.07
C PRO A 214 11.00 13.51 -2.67
N ILE A 215 10.97 14.58 -1.85
CA ILE A 215 11.32 15.96 -2.27
C ILE A 215 12.78 16.12 -2.73
N ASN A 216 13.59 15.08 -2.50
CA ASN A 216 14.89 14.89 -3.11
C ASN A 216 14.89 13.51 -3.77
N PRO A 217 14.20 13.31 -4.92
CA PRO A 217 14.48 12.11 -5.71
C PRO A 217 15.98 12.14 -5.99
N PRO A 218 16.68 10.99 -6.07
CA PRO A 218 18.09 11.00 -6.40
C PRO A 218 18.30 11.84 -7.67
N THR A 219 18.74 13.08 -7.50
CA THR A 219 18.82 14.13 -8.53
C THR A 219 20.08 13.97 -9.37
N ILE A 220 20.79 12.88 -9.12
CA ILE A 220 22.02 12.48 -9.76
C ILE A 220 21.70 11.14 -10.37
N CYS A 221 21.86 11.05 -11.68
CA CYS A 221 21.95 9.77 -12.32
C CYS A 221 23.11 9.04 -11.66
N GLY A 222 22.81 7.91 -11.04
CA GLY A 222 23.82 7.09 -10.41
C GLY A 222 24.93 6.74 -11.41
N THR A 223 26.00 6.16 -10.91
CA THR A 223 26.95 5.46 -11.79
C THR A 223 26.17 4.51 -12.70
N LEU A 224 26.37 4.64 -14.01
CA LEU A 224 25.79 3.71 -14.98
C LEU A 224 26.18 2.28 -14.61
N GLU A 225 25.20 1.41 -14.51
CA GLU A 225 25.42 -0.02 -14.42
C GLU A 225 25.46 -0.59 -15.84
N GLU A 226 26.61 -1.12 -16.24
CA GLU A 226 26.75 -1.72 -17.57
C GLU A 226 25.84 -2.94 -17.73
N ASN A 227 25.11 -3.00 -18.84
CA ASN A 227 24.20 -4.09 -19.20
C ASN A 227 23.03 -4.30 -18.22
N THR A 228 22.65 -3.29 -17.46
CA THR A 228 21.49 -3.33 -16.57
C THR A 228 20.28 -2.69 -17.23
N ASP A 229 19.17 -3.44 -17.26
CA ASP A 229 17.82 -2.94 -17.49
C ASP A 229 17.03 -3.08 -16.17
N TYR A 230 16.33 -2.04 -15.75
CA TYR A 230 15.62 -2.05 -14.48
C TYR A 230 14.22 -2.66 -14.68
N PRO A 231 13.90 -3.77 -14.00
CA PRO A 231 12.59 -4.40 -14.13
C PRO A 231 11.48 -3.45 -13.63
N GLY A 232 10.45 -3.27 -14.44
CA GLY A 232 9.34 -2.34 -14.17
C GLY A 232 8.59 -1.98 -15.45
N ASN A 233 7.65 -1.03 -15.34
CA ASN A 233 7.06 -0.38 -16.51
C ASN A 233 7.84 0.89 -16.81
N ASP A 234 8.21 1.06 -18.07
CA ASP A 234 8.83 2.30 -18.55
C ASP A 234 7.84 3.47 -18.45
N ILE A 235 8.27 4.57 -17.85
CA ILE A 235 7.48 5.81 -17.75
C ILE A 235 7.36 6.47 -19.14
N THR A 236 8.42 6.37 -19.95
CA THR A 236 8.50 6.82 -21.34
C THR A 236 9.70 6.13 -22.02
N SER A 237 9.85 6.32 -23.33
CA SER A 237 11.09 5.98 -24.04
C SER A 237 11.66 7.19 -24.78
N THR A 238 12.98 7.35 -24.71
CA THR A 238 13.74 8.36 -25.47
C THR A 238 14.89 7.71 -26.20
N SER A 239 15.35 8.32 -27.29
CA SER A 239 16.51 7.85 -28.04
C SER A 239 17.69 8.78 -27.78
N GLN A 240 18.80 8.22 -27.31
CA GLN A 240 20.01 8.95 -26.95
C GLN A 240 21.26 8.31 -27.56
N THR A 241 22.32 9.11 -27.69
CA THR A 241 23.60 8.67 -28.26
C THR A 241 24.48 7.90 -27.27
N SER A 242 24.18 7.99 -25.97
CA SER A 242 24.82 7.23 -24.90
C SER A 242 23.87 7.09 -23.71
N ALA A 243 24.12 6.08 -22.86
CA ALA A 243 23.32 5.87 -21.64
C ALA A 243 23.42 7.06 -20.66
N ASP A 244 24.57 7.76 -20.61
CA ASP A 244 24.76 8.95 -19.78
C ASP A 244 23.84 10.11 -20.19
N ALA A 245 23.48 10.21 -21.47
CA ALA A 245 22.60 11.26 -21.98
C ALA A 245 21.13 11.05 -21.58
N GLY A 246 20.72 9.81 -21.28
CA GLY A 246 19.37 9.49 -20.77
C GLY A 246 19.08 10.13 -19.40
N CYS A 247 20.11 10.54 -18.68
CA CYS A 247 19.98 11.26 -17.42
C CYS A 247 19.18 12.56 -17.54
N GLY A 248 19.42 13.31 -18.62
CA GLY A 248 18.73 14.58 -18.87
C GLY A 248 17.24 14.36 -19.16
N ASP A 249 16.94 13.30 -19.91
CA ASP A 249 15.57 12.93 -20.26
C ASP A 249 14.77 12.49 -19.03
N CYS A 250 15.39 11.70 -18.15
CA CYS A 250 14.78 11.27 -16.90
C CYS A 250 14.40 12.47 -16.01
N LYS A 251 15.28 13.48 -15.91
CA LYS A 251 14.98 14.72 -15.18
C LYS A 251 13.85 15.56 -15.79
N ALA A 252 13.69 15.50 -17.11
CA ALA A 252 12.70 16.28 -17.83
C ALA A 252 11.34 15.57 -17.94
N THR A 253 11.29 14.27 -17.68
CA THR A 253 10.07 13.45 -17.77
C THR A 253 9.33 13.47 -16.45
N SER A 254 8.08 13.92 -16.45
CA SER A 254 7.19 13.81 -15.30
C SER A 254 6.55 12.43 -15.27
N GLY A 255 6.71 11.69 -14.18
CA GLY A 255 6.07 10.40 -13.94
C GLY A 255 6.51 9.75 -12.63
#